data_AF-C4WNY4-F1
#
_entry.id   AF-C4WNY4-F1
#
_cell.length_a   1.000
_cell.length_b   1.000
_cell.length_c   1.000
_cell.angle_alpha   90.00
_cell.angle_beta   90.00
_cell.angle_gamma   90.00
#
_symmetry.space_group_name_H-M   'P 1'
#
loop_
_entity.id
_entity.type
_entity.pdbx_description
1 polymer ?
#
loop_
_entity_poly.entity_id
_entity_poly.type
_entity_poly.pdbx_seq_one_letter_code
_entity_poly.pdbx_strand_id
1 'polypeptide(L)'
;MRPMKAQSISTYGATSALRAMVAKNKAEMLKAQQEATTGTVFDVGLSLGSKSGQTVSLRKEYDRLSVLTDMNKLVQQRMNATQTAAGTIIENTQNFLGDLTGANNTAESAATIAKSAKSILNSVTGLLNTSYNGEYIFAGVNTDVKPVADYTEGSAAQTAVRQAFQNHFGFAIDDPQVANITGDEMTAFLDGDFAEEFNDANWAANWSDASDTVIKSRISPTETADTSISANADGFRRTIMSAVMVAEFATIGLNSQAFEALTGKAMQTTTTAITETTSEQTTLGLAQSRTQAATTRIVAQQKILNQSVLNLEEVDPYEAATRVNALKTQIETSYSLTVQLQNMSLLNYLR
;
A
#
# COMPACT_ATOMS: atom_id res chain seq x y z
N MET A 1 41.64 -56.13 -59.49
CA MET A 1 41.05 -55.32 -58.41
C MET A 1 40.63 -53.98 -58.99
N ARG A 2 39.32 -53.69 -59.04
CA ARG A 2 38.76 -52.44 -59.61
C ARG A 2 38.93 -51.27 -58.63
N PRO A 3 39.31 -50.06 -59.08
CA PRO A 3 39.29 -48.86 -58.25
C PRO A 3 37.84 -48.36 -58.17
N MET A 4 37.03 -48.97 -57.31
CA MET A 4 35.65 -48.55 -57.03
C MET A 4 35.56 -48.31 -55.53
N LYS A 5 35.81 -47.07 -55.08
CA LYS A 5 35.47 -46.58 -53.74
C LYS A 5 35.71 -45.08 -53.56
N ALA A 6 36.69 -44.46 -54.21
CA ALA A 6 37.00 -43.04 -53.97
C ALA A 6 35.90 -42.06 -54.46
N GLN A 7 35.33 -42.27 -55.65
CA GLN A 7 34.37 -41.34 -56.27
C GLN A 7 32.95 -41.38 -55.64
N SER A 8 32.47 -42.56 -55.23
CA SER A 8 31.17 -42.68 -54.55
C SER A 8 31.21 -42.12 -53.13
N ILE A 9 32.36 -42.22 -52.45
CA ILE A 9 32.59 -41.63 -51.13
C ILE A 9 32.64 -40.09 -51.23
N SER A 10 33.24 -39.53 -52.29
CA SER A 10 33.26 -38.07 -52.52
C SER A 10 31.87 -37.48 -52.83
N THR A 11 31.04 -38.15 -53.63
CA THR A 11 29.68 -37.67 -53.94
C THR A 11 28.75 -37.79 -52.72
N TYR A 12 28.88 -38.87 -51.94
CA TYR A 12 28.14 -39.04 -50.69
C TYR A 12 28.57 -37.99 -49.65
N GLY A 13 29.88 -37.75 -49.52
CA GLY A 13 30.44 -36.68 -48.68
C GLY A 13 29.91 -35.29 -49.08
N ALA A 14 29.94 -34.95 -50.37
CA ALA A 14 29.42 -33.68 -50.87
C ALA A 14 27.91 -33.50 -50.63
N THR A 15 27.11 -34.56 -50.84
CA THR A 15 25.66 -34.52 -50.60
C THR A 15 25.34 -34.40 -49.11
N SER A 16 26.09 -35.08 -48.25
CA SER A 16 25.95 -34.98 -46.80
C SER A 16 26.32 -33.58 -46.27
N ALA A 17 27.36 -32.97 -46.83
CA ALA A 17 27.76 -31.59 -46.51
C ALA A 17 26.70 -30.57 -46.95
N LEU A 18 26.10 -30.74 -48.13
CA LEU A 18 24.99 -29.89 -48.60
C LEU A 18 23.75 -30.03 -47.72
N ARG A 19 23.40 -31.25 -47.28
CA ARG A 19 22.30 -31.45 -46.32
C ARG A 19 22.57 -30.79 -44.98
N ALA A 20 23.79 -30.90 -44.45
CA ALA A 20 24.20 -30.23 -43.23
C ALA A 20 24.14 -28.70 -43.37
N MET A 21 24.56 -28.17 -44.52
CA MET A 21 24.49 -26.74 -44.84
C MET A 21 23.04 -26.24 -44.93
N VAL A 22 22.15 -26.99 -45.59
CA VAL A 22 20.71 -26.67 -45.64
C VAL A 22 20.10 -26.70 -44.24
N ALA A 23 20.43 -27.69 -43.41
CA ALA A 23 19.94 -27.77 -42.03
C ALA A 23 20.42 -26.57 -41.19
N LYS A 24 21.70 -26.21 -41.31
CA LYS A 24 22.28 -25.02 -40.66
C LYS A 24 21.61 -23.73 -41.13
N ASN A 25 21.49 -23.53 -42.44
CA ASN A 25 20.90 -22.31 -43.00
C ASN A 25 19.41 -22.18 -42.66
N LYS A 26 18.66 -23.29 -42.58
CA LYS A 26 17.28 -23.28 -42.09
C LYS A 26 17.22 -22.84 -40.62
N ALA A 27 18.11 -23.35 -39.77
CA ALA A 27 18.16 -22.95 -38.37
C ALA A 27 18.50 -21.45 -38.23
N GLU A 28 19.50 -20.95 -38.97
CA GLU A 28 19.83 -19.51 -38.98
C GLU A 28 18.72 -18.65 -39.57
N MET A 29 17.97 -19.15 -40.55
CA MET A 29 16.84 -18.42 -41.15
C MET A 29 15.70 -18.26 -40.15
N LEU A 30 15.40 -19.28 -39.35
CA LEU A 30 14.39 -19.20 -38.29
C LEU A 30 14.79 -18.18 -37.22
N LYS A 31 16.07 -18.14 -36.84
CA LYS A 31 16.60 -17.13 -35.91
C LYS A 31 16.45 -15.73 -36.48
N ALA A 32 16.98 -15.48 -37.68
CA ALA A 32 16.90 -14.17 -38.32
C ALA A 32 15.45 -13.73 -38.60
N GLN A 33 14.55 -14.67 -38.86
CA GLN A 33 13.12 -14.38 -39.00
C GLN A 33 12.51 -13.93 -37.67
N GLN A 34 12.88 -14.56 -36.56
CA GLN A 34 12.43 -14.14 -35.23
C GLN A 34 13.06 -12.80 -34.81
N GLU A 35 14.33 -12.56 -35.11
CA GLU A 35 14.98 -11.25 -34.88
C GLU A 35 14.29 -10.14 -35.71
N ALA A 36 13.94 -10.42 -36.96
CA ALA A 36 13.25 -9.47 -37.83
C ALA A 36 11.83 -9.14 -37.35
N THR A 37 11.15 -10.05 -36.65
CA THR A 37 9.80 -9.79 -36.12
C THR A 37 9.81 -9.19 -34.73
N THR A 38 10.77 -9.57 -33.88
CA THR A 38 10.86 -9.11 -32.49
C THR A 38 11.70 -7.86 -32.31
N GLY A 39 12.61 -7.56 -33.25
CA GLY A 39 13.58 -6.47 -33.13
C GLY A 39 14.65 -6.71 -32.06
N THR A 40 14.74 -7.93 -31.53
CA THR A 40 15.70 -8.31 -30.48
C THR A 40 16.46 -9.58 -30.87
N VAL A 41 17.69 -9.72 -30.39
CA VAL A 41 18.51 -10.92 -30.60
C VAL A 41 17.78 -12.19 -30.18
N PHE A 42 17.87 -13.24 -31.01
CA PHE A 42 17.17 -14.50 -30.75
C PHE A 42 17.69 -15.20 -29.48
N ASP A 43 19.01 -15.16 -29.26
CA ASP A 43 19.66 -15.74 -28.09
C ASP A 43 20.54 -14.67 -27.41
N VAL A 44 20.00 -14.05 -26.38
CA VAL A 44 20.66 -13.01 -25.56
C VAL A 44 21.94 -13.55 -24.92
N GLY A 45 22.01 -14.83 -24.56
CA GLY A 45 23.21 -15.42 -23.96
C GLY A 45 24.34 -15.60 -24.96
N LEU A 46 24.01 -16.12 -26.13
CA LEU A 46 24.99 -16.41 -27.19
C LEU A 46 25.43 -15.15 -27.95
N SER A 47 24.52 -14.21 -28.21
CA SER A 47 24.79 -12.99 -28.99
C SER A 47 25.60 -11.94 -28.22
N LEU A 48 25.37 -11.81 -26.91
CA LEU A 48 26.03 -10.81 -26.07
C LEU A 48 27.31 -11.32 -25.41
N GLY A 49 27.48 -12.64 -25.25
CA GLY A 49 28.65 -13.25 -24.64
C GLY A 49 28.96 -12.69 -23.24
N SER A 50 30.07 -11.94 -23.11
CA SER A 50 30.44 -11.31 -21.83
C SER A 50 29.45 -10.24 -21.34
N LYS A 51 28.66 -9.64 -22.23
CA LYS A 51 27.66 -8.61 -21.90
C LYS A 51 26.35 -9.20 -21.38
N SER A 52 26.10 -10.50 -21.53
CA SER A 52 24.87 -11.15 -21.04
C SER A 52 24.71 -10.99 -19.52
N GLY A 53 25.81 -10.98 -18.77
CA GLY A 53 25.80 -10.71 -17.32
C GLY A 53 25.34 -9.29 -16.97
N GLN A 54 25.67 -8.30 -17.81
CA GLN A 54 25.21 -6.92 -17.64
C GLN A 54 23.70 -6.82 -17.84
N THR A 55 23.18 -7.42 -18.91
CA THR A 55 21.74 -7.43 -19.19
C THR A 55 20.94 -8.12 -18.08
N VAL A 56 21.40 -9.25 -17.58
CA VAL A 56 20.77 -9.94 -16.43
C VAL A 56 20.77 -9.05 -15.18
N SER A 57 21.88 -8.35 -14.90
CA SER A 57 21.96 -7.42 -13.77
C SER A 57 20.97 -6.25 -13.90
N LEU A 58 20.83 -5.69 -15.11
CA LEU A 58 19.88 -4.59 -15.38
C LEU A 58 18.43 -5.05 -15.23
N ARG A 59 18.08 -6.23 -15.77
CA ARG A 59 16.75 -6.83 -15.61
C ARG A 59 16.42 -7.11 -14.14
N LYS A 60 17.37 -7.64 -13.36
CA LYS A 60 17.20 -7.86 -11.93
C LYS A 60 16.93 -6.57 -11.15
N GLU A 61 17.65 -5.49 -11.48
CA GLU A 61 17.40 -4.19 -10.85
C GLU A 61 16.04 -3.62 -11.27
N TYR A 62 15.65 -3.77 -12.54
CA TYR A 62 14.32 -3.41 -13.02
C TYR A 62 13.21 -4.13 -12.24
N ASP A 63 13.35 -5.45 -12.05
CA ASP A 63 12.39 -6.27 -11.32
C ASP A 63 12.28 -5.84 -9.85
N ARG A 64 13.42 -5.54 -9.21
CA ARG A 64 13.46 -5.01 -7.84
C ARG A 64 12.69 -3.68 -7.73
N LEU A 65 12.90 -2.78 -8.68
CA LEU A 65 12.19 -1.50 -8.76
C LEU A 65 10.70 -1.69 -9.08
N SER A 66 10.34 -2.74 -9.81
CA SER A 66 8.95 -3.09 -10.11
C SER A 66 8.21 -3.51 -8.85
N VAL A 67 8.79 -4.43 -8.07
CA VAL A 67 8.24 -4.85 -6.78
C VAL A 67 8.05 -3.63 -5.86
N LEU A 68 9.01 -2.72 -5.81
CA LEU A 68 8.90 -1.53 -4.98
C LEU A 68 7.79 -0.58 -5.44
N THR A 69 7.60 -0.43 -6.75
CA THR A 69 6.49 0.37 -7.31
C THR A 69 5.13 -0.25 -6.98
N ASP A 70 5.01 -1.57 -7.04
CA ASP A 70 3.76 -2.27 -6.70
C ASP A 70 3.46 -2.20 -5.19
N MET A 71 4.49 -2.32 -4.34
CA MET A 71 4.36 -2.07 -2.91
C MET A 71 3.92 -0.63 -2.61
N ASN A 72 4.52 0.36 -3.29
CA ASN A 72 4.12 1.76 -3.13
C ASN A 72 2.65 1.99 -3.52
N LYS A 73 2.12 1.30 -4.53
CA LYS A 73 0.68 1.39 -4.88
C LYS A 73 -0.21 0.89 -3.74
N LEU A 74 0.12 -0.25 -3.14
CA LEU A 74 -0.63 -0.80 -2.01
C LEU A 74 -0.57 0.13 -0.79
N VAL A 75 0.62 0.65 -0.50
CA VAL A 75 0.85 1.61 0.59
C VAL A 75 0.05 2.89 0.35
N GLN A 76 0.02 3.43 -0.87
CA GLN A 76 -0.82 4.59 -1.23
C GLN A 76 -2.31 4.32 -1.04
N GLN A 77 -2.80 3.15 -1.44
CA GLN A 77 -4.20 2.78 -1.24
C GLN A 77 -4.58 2.72 0.25
N ARG A 78 -3.71 2.13 1.09
CA ARG A 78 -3.91 2.11 2.54
C ARG A 78 -3.87 3.51 3.15
N MET A 79 -2.92 4.36 2.75
CA MET A 79 -2.86 5.75 3.21
C MET A 79 -4.10 6.54 2.78
N ASN A 80 -4.62 6.33 1.57
CA ASN A 80 -5.88 6.95 1.12
C ASN A 80 -7.07 6.52 1.97
N ALA A 81 -7.22 5.21 2.25
CA ALA A 81 -8.29 4.73 3.13
C ALA A 81 -8.20 5.34 4.54
N THR A 82 -6.98 5.44 5.07
CA THR A 82 -6.70 6.08 6.38
C THR A 82 -7.08 7.56 6.36
N GLN A 83 -6.70 8.31 5.31
CA GLN A 83 -7.07 9.71 5.15
C GLN A 83 -8.58 9.91 5.05
N THR A 84 -9.28 9.07 4.29
CA THR A 84 -10.74 9.13 4.19
C THR A 84 -11.39 8.93 5.55
N ALA A 85 -11.00 7.87 6.29
CA ALA A 85 -11.56 7.61 7.61
C ALA A 85 -11.26 8.75 8.61
N ALA A 86 -10.01 9.25 8.64
CA ALA A 86 -9.64 10.37 9.50
C ALA A 86 -10.39 11.67 9.12
N GLY A 87 -10.66 11.88 7.82
CA GLY A 87 -11.43 13.03 7.35
C GLY A 87 -12.89 12.98 7.82
N THR A 88 -13.51 11.80 7.76
CA THR A 88 -14.85 11.58 8.32
C THR A 88 -14.87 11.76 9.84
N ILE A 89 -13.83 11.33 10.56
CA ILE A 89 -13.72 11.59 12.01
C ILE A 89 -13.69 13.10 12.28
N ILE A 90 -12.89 13.87 11.53
CA ILE A 90 -12.83 15.34 11.69
C ILE A 90 -14.20 15.97 11.42
N GLU A 91 -14.86 15.61 10.32
CA GLU A 91 -16.19 16.12 9.97
C GLU A 91 -17.21 15.83 11.07
N ASN A 92 -17.27 14.59 11.56
CA ASN A 92 -18.15 14.22 12.66
C ASN A 92 -17.83 15.00 13.94
N THR A 93 -16.54 15.21 14.24
CA THR A 93 -16.08 15.97 15.40
C THR A 93 -16.45 17.46 15.29
N GLN A 94 -16.38 18.04 14.10
CA GLN A 94 -16.83 19.41 13.82
C GLN A 94 -18.35 19.56 13.97
N ASN A 95 -19.13 18.60 13.48
CA ASN A 95 -20.57 18.60 13.66
C ASN A 95 -20.95 18.51 15.14
N PHE A 96 -20.28 17.63 15.89
CA PHE A 96 -20.47 17.52 17.33
C PHE A 96 -20.08 18.82 18.07
N LEU A 97 -18.99 19.49 17.66
CA LEU A 97 -18.66 20.82 18.20
C LEU A 97 -19.80 21.81 17.97
N GLY A 98 -20.41 21.81 16.78
CA GLY A 98 -21.58 22.62 16.46
C GLY A 98 -22.75 22.35 17.42
N ASP A 99 -23.08 21.08 17.66
CA ASP A 99 -24.12 20.68 18.62
C ASP A 99 -23.83 21.18 20.04
N LEU A 100 -22.56 21.14 20.47
CA LEU A 100 -22.15 21.64 21.79
C LEU A 100 -22.32 23.15 21.93
N THR A 101 -22.08 23.93 20.87
CA THR A 101 -22.24 25.40 20.95
C THR A 101 -23.69 25.84 21.19
N GLY A 102 -24.67 25.01 20.80
CA GLY A 102 -26.09 25.26 21.03
C GLY A 102 -26.64 24.68 22.33
N ALA A 103 -25.81 23.99 23.11
CA ALA A 103 -26.21 23.28 24.31
C ALA A 103 -26.64 24.22 25.45
N ASN A 104 -27.68 23.85 26.18
CA ASN A 104 -28.06 24.51 27.42
C ASN A 104 -28.54 23.48 28.46
N ASN A 105 -28.70 23.91 29.71
CA ASN A 105 -29.01 23.02 30.84
C ASN A 105 -30.49 22.56 30.91
N THR A 106 -31.29 22.75 29.85
CA THR A 106 -32.62 22.13 29.80
C THR A 106 -32.51 20.62 29.58
N ALA A 107 -33.42 19.84 30.16
CA ALA A 107 -33.39 18.38 30.06
C ALA A 107 -33.45 17.88 28.60
N GLU A 108 -34.20 18.57 27.73
CA GLU A 108 -34.29 18.23 26.30
C GLU A 108 -32.99 18.51 25.56
N SER A 109 -32.35 19.66 25.81
CA SER A 109 -31.05 19.99 25.22
C SER A 109 -29.96 19.03 25.69
N ALA A 110 -29.90 18.75 26.99
CA ALA A 110 -28.99 17.78 27.59
C ALA A 110 -29.14 16.38 26.99
N ALA A 111 -30.37 15.89 26.84
CA ALA A 111 -30.64 14.59 26.21
C ALA A 111 -30.24 14.57 24.73
N THR A 112 -30.44 15.68 24.02
CA THR A 112 -30.08 15.82 22.60
C THR A 112 -28.57 15.75 22.41
N ILE A 113 -27.80 16.52 23.18
CA ILE A 113 -26.33 16.51 23.07
C ILE A 113 -25.73 15.18 23.55
N ALA A 114 -26.32 14.53 24.56
CA ALA A 114 -25.87 13.20 24.99
C ALA A 114 -26.10 12.14 23.90
N LYS A 115 -27.21 12.24 23.16
CA LYS A 115 -27.48 11.39 22.00
C LYS A 115 -26.48 11.66 20.86
N SER A 116 -26.19 12.94 20.58
CA SER A 116 -25.16 13.31 19.59
C SER A 116 -23.79 12.74 19.99
N ALA A 117 -23.40 12.89 21.26
CA ALA A 117 -22.17 12.37 21.83
C ALA A 117 -22.04 10.84 21.69
N LYS A 118 -23.11 10.09 21.98
CA LYS A 118 -23.15 8.63 21.75
C LYS A 118 -23.03 8.28 20.27
N SER A 119 -23.64 9.06 19.39
CA SER A 119 -23.57 8.84 17.94
C SER A 119 -22.16 9.05 17.39
N ILE A 120 -21.49 10.14 17.76
CA ILE A 120 -20.10 10.37 17.35
C ILE A 120 -19.17 9.32 17.97
N LEU A 121 -19.34 8.95 19.24
CA LEU A 121 -18.53 7.92 19.89
C LEU A 121 -18.59 6.59 19.12
N ASN A 122 -19.79 6.13 18.79
CA ASN A 122 -19.99 4.91 17.99
C ASN A 122 -19.41 5.03 16.59
N SER A 123 -19.58 6.19 15.94
CA SER A 123 -19.07 6.42 14.59
C SER A 123 -17.53 6.42 14.56
N VAL A 124 -16.89 7.15 15.46
CA VAL A 124 -15.43 7.26 15.56
C VAL A 124 -14.83 5.91 15.94
N THR A 125 -15.41 5.21 16.92
CA THR A 125 -14.97 3.85 17.27
C THR A 125 -15.09 2.89 16.08
N GLY A 126 -16.18 2.97 15.32
CA GLY A 126 -16.35 2.18 14.08
C GLY A 126 -15.29 2.52 13.02
N LEU A 127 -14.99 3.80 12.80
CA LEU A 127 -14.01 4.26 11.84
C LEU A 127 -12.57 3.85 12.22
N LEU A 128 -12.21 3.97 13.50
CA LEU A 128 -10.91 3.51 14.01
C LEU A 128 -10.74 2.00 13.90
N ASN A 129 -11.84 1.25 13.90
CA ASN A 129 -11.87 -0.19 13.67
C ASN A 129 -12.06 -0.56 12.19
N THR A 130 -11.78 0.34 11.24
CA THR A 130 -11.85 0.00 9.81
C THR A 130 -10.72 -0.92 9.39
N SER A 131 -11.05 -1.98 8.64
CA SER A 131 -10.07 -2.88 8.03
C SER A 131 -9.94 -2.68 6.53
N TYR A 132 -8.72 -2.82 6.01
CA TYR A 132 -8.40 -2.86 4.58
C TYR A 132 -7.67 -4.17 4.27
N ASN A 133 -8.18 -4.97 3.34
CA ASN A 133 -7.66 -6.32 3.01
C ASN A 133 -7.52 -7.27 4.23
N GLY A 134 -8.42 -7.16 5.21
CA GLY A 134 -8.42 -7.99 6.41
C GLY A 134 -7.46 -7.52 7.52
N GLU A 135 -6.77 -6.41 7.33
CA GLU A 135 -5.90 -5.77 8.33
C GLU A 135 -6.50 -4.45 8.81
N TYR A 136 -6.46 -4.19 10.11
CA TYR A 136 -6.92 -2.91 10.68
C TYR A 136 -5.94 -1.78 10.34
N ILE A 137 -6.47 -0.68 9.79
CA ILE A 137 -5.63 0.40 9.27
C ILE A 137 -5.06 1.32 10.36
N PHE A 138 -5.74 1.39 11.51
CA PHE A 138 -5.34 2.19 12.68
C PHE A 138 -4.68 1.38 13.81
N ALA A 139 -4.42 0.08 13.63
CA ALA A 139 -3.84 -0.75 14.69
C ALA A 139 -2.34 -0.53 14.95
N GLY A 140 -1.70 0.38 14.20
CA GLY A 140 -0.25 0.44 14.14
C GLY A 140 0.33 -0.86 13.57
N VAL A 141 1.36 -1.41 14.21
CA VAL A 141 1.95 -2.71 13.83
C VAL A 141 1.12 -3.93 14.25
N ASN A 142 0.09 -3.79 15.10
CA ASN A 142 -0.78 -4.88 15.57
C ASN A 142 -1.97 -5.10 14.61
N THR A 143 -1.71 -5.28 13.31
CA THR A 143 -2.73 -5.20 12.26
C THR A 143 -3.85 -6.24 12.32
N ASP A 144 -3.68 -7.29 13.13
CA ASP A 144 -4.59 -8.42 13.32
C ASP A 144 -5.55 -8.27 14.51
N VAL A 145 -5.45 -7.18 15.29
CA VAL A 145 -6.31 -6.94 16.46
C VAL A 145 -7.20 -5.72 16.24
N LYS A 146 -8.45 -5.80 16.72
CA LYS A 146 -9.41 -4.68 16.71
C LYS A 146 -8.80 -3.51 17.50
N PRO A 147 -8.52 -2.35 16.87
CA PRO A 147 -7.78 -1.27 17.52
C PRO A 147 -8.41 -0.71 18.79
N VAL A 148 -9.72 -0.46 18.80
CA VAL A 148 -10.42 0.25 19.89
C VAL A 148 -11.63 -0.54 20.35
N ALA A 149 -11.75 -0.76 21.65
CA ALA A 149 -12.90 -1.39 22.29
C ALA A 149 -14.16 -0.52 22.20
N ASP A 150 -15.34 -1.17 22.18
CA ASP A 150 -16.60 -0.45 22.14
C ASP A 150 -16.96 0.10 23.53
N TYR A 151 -17.34 1.37 23.59
CA TYR A 151 -17.84 1.99 24.82
C TYR A 151 -19.31 1.62 25.05
N THR A 152 -19.52 0.57 25.85
CA THR A 152 -20.84 -0.01 26.11
C THR A 152 -21.08 -0.17 27.61
N GLU A 153 -22.33 -0.46 27.97
CA GLU A 153 -22.68 -0.69 29.37
C GLU A 153 -21.86 -1.84 29.97
N GLY A 154 -21.13 -1.56 31.05
CA GLY A 154 -20.25 -2.54 31.70
C GLY A 154 -18.90 -2.79 31.02
N SER A 155 -18.56 -2.03 29.97
CA SER A 155 -17.20 -2.04 29.40
C SER A 155 -16.16 -1.57 30.43
N ALA A 156 -14.89 -1.97 30.26
CA ALA A 156 -13.79 -1.56 31.13
C ALA A 156 -13.67 -0.02 31.18
N ALA A 157 -13.68 0.62 30.00
CA ALA A 157 -13.67 2.07 29.87
C ALA A 157 -14.82 2.77 30.60
N GLN A 158 -16.07 2.32 30.43
CA GLN A 158 -17.19 2.94 31.14
C GLN A 158 -17.08 2.75 32.65
N THR A 159 -16.71 1.54 33.08
CA THR A 159 -16.56 1.23 34.50
C THR A 159 -15.51 2.14 35.14
N ALA A 160 -14.37 2.34 34.46
CA ALA A 160 -13.29 3.19 34.94
C ALA A 160 -13.73 4.66 35.03
N VAL A 161 -14.39 5.21 33.99
CA VAL A 161 -14.93 6.59 33.99
C VAL A 161 -15.93 6.82 35.13
N ARG A 162 -16.86 5.88 35.35
CA ARG A 162 -17.84 6.00 36.44
C ARG A 162 -17.21 5.83 37.81
N GLN A 163 -16.19 4.98 37.93
CA GLN A 163 -15.43 4.82 39.16
C GLN A 163 -14.62 6.08 39.48
N ALA A 164 -14.01 6.72 38.48
CA ALA A 164 -13.33 8.00 38.65
C ALA A 164 -14.29 9.07 39.19
N PHE A 165 -15.49 9.18 38.63
CA PHE A 165 -16.53 10.06 39.15
C PHE A 165 -16.88 9.75 40.61
N GLN A 166 -17.16 8.47 40.91
CA GLN A 166 -17.54 8.05 42.26
C GLN A 166 -16.44 8.29 43.28
N ASN A 167 -15.17 8.07 42.91
CA ASN A 167 -14.02 8.32 43.77
C ASN A 167 -13.84 9.82 44.05
N HIS A 168 -14.06 10.67 43.04
CA HIS A 168 -13.91 12.12 43.17
C HIS A 168 -14.99 12.74 44.06
N PHE A 169 -16.26 12.41 43.79
CA PHE A 169 -17.40 13.05 44.46
C PHE A 169 -17.91 12.29 45.69
N GLY A 170 -17.54 11.02 45.84
CA GLY A 170 -17.96 10.16 46.96
C GLY A 170 -19.36 9.55 46.82
N PHE A 171 -20.03 9.74 45.68
CA PHE A 171 -21.35 9.19 45.37
C PHE A 171 -21.45 8.81 43.89
N ALA A 172 -22.43 7.98 43.54
CA ALA A 172 -22.60 7.48 42.17
C ALA A 172 -23.21 8.55 41.23
N ILE A 173 -23.04 8.37 39.92
CA ILE A 173 -23.52 9.32 38.88
C ILE A 173 -25.05 9.48 38.85
N ASP A 174 -25.81 8.59 39.47
CA ASP A 174 -27.27 8.60 39.54
C ASP A 174 -27.79 9.12 40.91
N ASP A 175 -26.88 9.51 41.80
CA ASP A 175 -27.25 10.03 43.12
C ASP A 175 -27.85 11.44 43.02
N PRO A 176 -28.94 11.76 43.76
CA PRO A 176 -29.50 13.11 43.80
C PRO A 176 -28.51 14.22 44.20
N GLN A 177 -27.42 13.89 44.89
CA GLN A 177 -26.36 14.84 45.26
C GLN A 177 -25.64 15.46 44.05
N VAL A 178 -25.73 14.85 42.86
CA VAL A 178 -25.17 15.38 41.61
C VAL A 178 -25.63 16.81 41.31
N ALA A 179 -26.87 17.15 41.67
CA ALA A 179 -27.42 18.50 41.47
C ALA A 179 -26.68 19.58 42.28
N ASN A 180 -25.90 19.19 43.30
CA ASN A 180 -25.15 20.11 44.16
C ASN A 180 -23.71 20.36 43.69
N ILE A 181 -23.21 19.64 42.67
CA ILE A 181 -21.84 19.82 42.15
C ILE A 181 -21.69 21.25 41.60
N THR A 182 -20.70 22.00 42.07
CA THR A 182 -20.42 23.35 41.57
C THR A 182 -19.68 23.32 40.22
N GLY A 183 -19.67 24.45 39.51
CA GLY A 183 -18.89 24.58 38.27
C GLY A 183 -17.39 24.34 38.46
N ASP A 184 -16.83 24.79 39.57
CA ASP A 184 -15.41 24.63 39.88
C ASP A 184 -15.07 23.17 40.22
N GLU A 185 -15.92 22.49 41.00
CA GLU A 185 -15.76 21.05 41.28
C GLU A 185 -15.87 20.20 40.02
N MET A 186 -16.82 20.51 39.13
CA MET A 186 -16.93 19.82 37.84
C MET A 186 -15.67 20.05 36.99
N THR A 187 -15.16 21.29 36.93
CA THR A 187 -13.93 21.59 36.19
C THR A 187 -12.73 20.82 36.77
N ALA A 188 -12.59 20.77 38.10
CA ALA A 188 -11.53 20.04 38.76
C ALA A 188 -11.58 18.53 38.48
N PHE A 189 -12.78 17.93 38.49
CA PHE A 189 -12.96 16.54 38.09
C PHE A 189 -12.58 16.30 36.61
N LEU A 190 -13.05 17.16 35.71
CA LEU A 190 -12.82 17.01 34.27
C LEU A 190 -11.37 17.21 33.85
N ASP A 191 -10.63 18.10 34.53
CA ASP A 191 -9.21 18.36 34.29
C ASP A 191 -8.28 17.37 35.01
N GLY A 192 -8.78 16.72 36.07
CA GLY A 192 -8.04 15.74 36.88
C GLY A 192 -8.48 14.31 36.58
N ASP A 193 -9.24 13.72 37.51
CA ASP A 193 -9.55 12.29 37.52
C ASP A 193 -10.18 11.79 36.21
N PHE A 194 -11.06 12.57 35.57
CA PHE A 194 -11.61 12.20 34.28
C PHE A 194 -10.58 12.21 33.15
N ALA A 195 -9.69 13.22 33.11
CA ALA A 195 -8.66 13.31 32.09
C ALA A 195 -7.63 12.17 32.21
N GLU A 196 -7.34 11.72 33.44
CA GLU A 196 -6.45 10.59 33.70
C GLU A 196 -6.98 9.28 33.10
N GLU A 197 -8.30 9.08 32.97
CA GLU A 197 -8.87 7.90 32.28
C GLU A 197 -8.50 7.81 30.79
N PHE A 198 -7.98 8.90 30.22
CA PHE A 198 -7.50 8.99 28.84
C PHE A 198 -5.99 9.24 28.74
N ASN A 199 -5.23 9.09 29.83
CA ASN A 199 -3.77 9.05 29.74
C ASN A 199 -3.30 7.78 28.99
N ASP A 200 -2.02 7.70 28.63
CA ASP A 200 -1.50 6.57 27.82
C ASP A 200 -1.71 5.21 28.49
N ALA A 201 -1.55 5.13 29.82
CA ALA A 201 -1.67 3.89 30.56
C ALA A 201 -3.12 3.38 30.61
N ASN A 202 -4.07 4.26 30.95
CA ASN A 202 -5.49 3.93 31.04
C ASN A 202 -6.12 3.73 29.65
N TRP A 203 -5.64 4.47 28.64
CA TRP A 203 -6.02 4.23 27.26
C TRP A 203 -5.64 2.83 26.79
N ALA A 204 -4.38 2.43 26.98
CA ALA A 204 -3.93 1.08 26.63
C ALA A 204 -4.63 -0.02 27.45
N ALA A 205 -4.98 0.25 28.71
CA ALA A 205 -5.63 -0.74 29.57
C ALA A 205 -7.13 -0.93 29.26
N ASN A 206 -7.85 0.15 28.96
CA ASN A 206 -9.31 0.16 28.93
C ASN A 206 -9.91 0.34 27.53
N TRP A 207 -9.13 0.85 26.58
CA TRP A 207 -9.63 1.26 25.26
C TRP A 207 -8.93 0.60 24.09
N SER A 208 -7.61 0.53 24.08
CA SER A 208 -6.86 0.27 22.86
C SER A 208 -5.94 -0.93 22.92
N ASP A 209 -6.09 -1.82 21.93
CA ASP A 209 -5.14 -2.89 21.62
C ASP A 209 -4.18 -2.51 20.46
N ALA A 210 -4.33 -1.28 19.93
CA ALA A 210 -3.45 -0.76 18.89
C ALA A 210 -2.04 -0.49 19.42
N SER A 211 -1.04 -0.57 18.53
CA SER A 211 0.33 -0.17 18.85
C SER A 211 0.56 1.32 18.62
N ASP A 212 1.30 1.98 19.51
CA ASP A 212 1.84 3.33 19.27
C ASP A 212 2.87 3.35 18.13
N THR A 213 3.46 2.19 17.82
CA THR A 213 4.39 2.08 16.71
C THR A 213 3.62 2.03 15.39
N VAL A 214 3.79 3.09 14.59
CA VAL A 214 3.24 3.18 13.23
C VAL A 214 4.03 2.33 12.23
N ILE A 215 3.36 1.91 11.16
CA ILE A 215 3.96 1.14 10.07
C ILE A 215 4.91 2.04 9.28
N LYS A 216 6.17 1.57 9.17
CA LYS A 216 7.19 2.19 8.31
C LYS A 216 7.33 1.41 7.01
N SER A 217 7.07 2.07 5.90
CA SER A 217 7.18 1.48 4.57
C SER A 217 8.45 1.97 3.88
N ARG A 218 9.16 1.04 3.21
CA ARG A 218 10.24 1.41 2.28
C ARG A 218 9.62 1.91 0.98
N ILE A 219 9.86 3.17 0.65
CA ILE A 219 9.25 3.84 -0.52
C ILE A 219 10.24 4.03 -1.68
N SER A 220 11.54 3.96 -1.39
CA SER A 220 12.62 3.91 -2.37
C SER A 220 13.74 2.98 -1.86
N PRO A 221 14.73 2.59 -2.69
CA PRO A 221 15.84 1.75 -2.23
C PRO A 221 16.56 2.31 -1.00
N THR A 222 16.58 3.63 -0.82
CA THR A 222 17.30 4.33 0.26
C THR A 222 16.39 5.09 1.23
N GLU A 223 15.07 5.03 1.07
CA GLU A 223 14.13 5.87 1.82
C GLU A 223 12.97 5.06 2.41
N THR A 224 12.62 5.39 3.65
CA THR A 224 11.41 4.93 4.34
C THR A 224 10.53 6.12 4.72
N ALA A 225 9.24 5.87 4.85
CA ALA A 225 8.26 6.81 5.35
C ALA A 225 7.32 6.13 6.35
N ASP A 226 6.79 6.91 7.29
CA ASP A 226 5.75 6.47 8.21
C ASP A 226 4.42 6.59 7.46
N THR A 227 3.75 5.46 7.22
CA THR A 227 2.64 5.36 6.25
C THR A 227 1.32 4.92 6.88
N SER A 228 1.17 5.11 8.18
CA SER A 228 -0.05 4.84 8.92
C SER A 228 -0.19 5.82 10.08
N ILE A 229 -1.40 5.93 10.62
CA ILE A 229 -1.69 6.61 11.88
C ILE A 229 -2.20 5.53 12.85
N SER A 230 -1.85 5.62 14.13
CA SER A 230 -2.37 4.72 15.15
C SER A 230 -3.67 5.25 15.75
N ALA A 231 -4.56 4.36 16.19
CA ALA A 231 -5.73 4.71 16.99
C ALA A 231 -5.34 5.35 18.33
N ASN A 232 -4.08 5.20 18.76
CA ASN A 232 -3.55 5.81 19.98
C ASN A 232 -3.17 7.29 19.82
N ALA A 233 -3.24 7.83 18.60
CA ALA A 233 -2.94 9.23 18.34
C ALA A 233 -3.86 10.16 19.17
N ASP A 234 -3.27 11.21 19.73
CA ASP A 234 -3.92 12.10 20.70
C ASP A 234 -5.25 12.68 20.19
N GLY A 235 -5.29 13.07 18.90
CA GLY A 235 -6.48 13.63 18.30
C GLY A 235 -7.69 12.70 18.37
N PHE A 236 -7.51 11.41 18.04
CA PHE A 236 -8.57 10.42 18.13
C PHE A 236 -8.99 10.15 19.56
N ARG A 237 -8.01 10.07 20.46
CA ARG A 237 -8.24 9.88 21.89
C ARG A 237 -9.07 11.02 22.48
N ARG A 238 -8.75 12.27 22.14
CA ARG A 238 -9.49 13.45 22.60
C ARG A 238 -10.89 13.54 22.00
N THR A 239 -11.09 13.10 20.76
CA THR A 239 -12.45 13.00 20.19
C THR A 239 -13.31 12.05 21.02
N ILE A 240 -12.77 10.87 21.35
CA ILE A 240 -13.46 9.88 22.20
C ILE A 240 -13.67 10.43 23.62
N MET A 241 -12.65 11.05 24.22
CA MET A 241 -12.74 11.70 25.54
C MET A 241 -13.89 12.71 25.60
N SER A 242 -13.98 13.62 24.63
CA SER A 242 -15.04 14.63 24.60
C SER A 242 -16.43 14.01 24.41
N ALA A 243 -16.54 13.00 23.55
CA ALA A 243 -17.80 12.29 23.35
C ALA A 243 -18.24 11.54 24.62
N VAL A 244 -17.33 10.85 25.31
CA VAL A 244 -17.63 10.15 26.58
C VAL A 244 -18.04 11.13 27.67
N MET A 245 -17.30 12.25 27.80
CA MET A 245 -17.59 13.32 28.75
C MET A 245 -19.05 13.76 28.68
N VAL A 246 -19.54 14.04 27.47
CA VAL A 246 -20.92 14.50 27.28
C VAL A 246 -21.92 13.34 27.35
N ALA A 247 -21.57 12.16 26.83
CA ALA A 247 -22.45 11.00 26.82
C ALA A 247 -22.78 10.46 28.22
N GLU A 248 -21.83 10.52 29.16
CA GLU A 248 -22.04 10.09 30.54
C GLU A 248 -22.64 11.19 31.41
N PHE A 249 -22.15 12.43 31.31
CA PHE A 249 -22.45 13.46 32.33
C PHE A 249 -23.49 14.50 31.90
N ALA A 250 -23.89 14.60 30.64
CA ALA A 250 -24.86 15.64 30.27
C ALA A 250 -26.26 15.42 30.90
N THR A 251 -26.65 14.17 31.14
CA THR A 251 -28.00 13.81 31.59
C THR A 251 -28.12 13.41 33.05
N ILE A 252 -27.07 13.58 33.87
CA ILE A 252 -27.07 13.14 35.27
C ILE A 252 -27.79 14.09 36.24
N GLY A 253 -28.36 15.18 35.72
CA GLY A 253 -29.08 16.17 36.55
C GLY A 253 -28.18 17.25 37.15
N LEU A 254 -27.10 17.63 36.45
CA LEU A 254 -26.24 18.75 36.82
C LEU A 254 -27.03 20.07 36.90
N ASN A 255 -26.67 20.92 37.85
CA ASN A 255 -27.11 22.31 37.84
C ASN A 255 -26.46 23.09 36.69
N SER A 256 -26.94 24.31 36.46
CA SER A 256 -26.52 25.12 35.30
C SER A 256 -25.03 25.46 35.27
N GLN A 257 -24.40 25.69 36.42
CA GLN A 257 -22.97 26.03 36.48
C GLN A 257 -22.08 24.81 36.17
N ALA A 258 -22.40 23.64 36.73
CA ALA A 258 -21.68 22.41 36.42
C ALA A 258 -21.91 21.96 34.97
N PHE A 259 -23.11 22.14 34.44
CA PHE A 259 -23.39 21.84 33.03
C PHE A 259 -22.63 22.77 32.08
N GLU A 260 -22.50 24.07 32.41
CA GLU A 260 -21.70 25.01 31.63
C GLU A 260 -20.19 24.67 31.68
N ALA A 261 -19.68 24.23 32.84
CA ALA A 261 -18.31 23.73 32.95
C ALA A 261 -18.09 22.47 32.07
N LEU A 262 -19.05 21.53 32.10
CA LEU A 262 -19.03 20.32 31.27
C LEU A 262 -18.99 20.65 29.77
N THR A 263 -19.94 21.46 29.28
CA THR A 263 -20.01 21.80 27.86
C THR A 263 -18.84 22.68 27.43
N GLY A 264 -18.39 23.61 28.27
CA GLY A 264 -17.19 24.42 28.05
C GLY A 264 -15.94 23.57 27.86
N LYS A 265 -15.72 22.60 28.76
CA LYS A 265 -14.59 21.68 28.66
C LYS A 265 -14.70 20.73 27.47
N ALA A 266 -15.89 20.24 27.16
CA ALA A 266 -16.13 19.41 25.98
C ALA A 266 -15.81 20.20 24.69
N MET A 267 -16.26 21.45 24.56
CA MET A 267 -15.94 22.30 23.40
C MET A 267 -14.42 22.52 23.24
N GLN A 268 -13.71 22.81 24.35
CA GLN A 268 -12.26 22.94 24.33
C GLN A 268 -11.58 21.64 23.85
N THR A 269 -11.97 20.51 24.44
CA THR A 269 -11.39 19.20 24.13
C THR A 269 -11.67 18.79 22.68
N THR A 270 -12.90 19.00 22.19
CA THR A 270 -13.29 18.76 20.80
C THR A 270 -12.49 19.63 19.82
N THR A 271 -12.24 20.89 20.15
CA THR A 271 -11.46 21.81 19.31
C THR A 271 -10.00 21.36 19.20
N THR A 272 -9.40 20.95 20.33
CA THR A 272 -8.04 20.38 20.34
C THR A 272 -7.98 19.08 19.54
N ALA A 273 -8.98 18.20 19.70
CA ALA A 273 -9.07 16.94 18.97
C ALA A 273 -9.07 17.12 17.45
N ILE A 274 -9.82 18.11 16.93
CA ILE A 274 -9.84 18.46 15.50
C ILE A 274 -8.45 18.88 15.02
N THR A 275 -7.77 19.74 15.80
CA THR A 275 -6.44 20.26 15.47
C THR A 275 -5.41 19.15 15.42
N GLU A 276 -5.38 18.30 16.45
CA GLU A 276 -4.43 17.17 16.55
C GLU A 276 -4.71 16.12 15.47
N THR A 277 -5.98 15.78 15.21
CA THR A 277 -6.32 14.82 14.13
C THR A 277 -5.93 15.36 12.75
N THR A 278 -6.09 16.66 12.53
CA THR A 278 -5.67 17.32 11.28
C THR A 278 -4.14 17.33 11.14
N SER A 279 -3.41 17.44 12.25
CA SER A 279 -1.94 17.30 12.27
C SER A 279 -1.52 15.90 11.83
N GLU A 280 -2.19 14.85 12.32
CA GLU A 280 -1.94 13.47 11.89
C GLU A 280 -2.22 13.27 10.39
N GLN A 281 -3.33 13.80 9.88
CA GLN A 281 -3.62 13.79 8.45
C GLN A 281 -2.56 14.51 7.62
N THR A 282 -2.00 15.59 8.15
CA THR A 282 -0.95 16.37 7.46
C THR A 282 0.34 15.56 7.36
N THR A 283 0.74 14.90 8.45
CA THR A 283 1.91 14.01 8.48
C THR A 283 1.75 12.86 7.49
N LEU A 284 0.58 12.22 7.46
CA LEU A 284 0.27 11.16 6.51
C LEU A 284 0.25 11.68 5.06
N GLY A 285 -0.31 12.87 4.84
CA GLY A 285 -0.33 13.55 3.53
C GLY A 285 1.08 13.84 2.98
N LEU A 286 2.01 14.21 3.85
CA LEU A 286 3.42 14.36 3.47
C LEU A 286 4.04 13.01 3.07
N ALA A 287 3.74 11.93 3.80
CA ALA A 287 4.19 10.58 3.44
C ALA A 287 3.61 10.10 2.10
N GLN A 288 2.34 10.41 1.80
CA GLN A 288 1.71 10.16 0.51
C GLN A 288 2.45 10.90 -0.62
N SER A 289 2.73 12.19 -0.43
CA SER A 289 3.46 13.00 -1.41
C SER A 289 4.87 12.45 -1.67
N ARG A 290 5.62 12.11 -0.60
CA ARG A 290 6.94 11.48 -0.70
C ARG A 290 6.90 10.15 -1.44
N THR A 291 5.91 9.30 -1.13
CA THR A 291 5.73 8.00 -1.80
C THR A 291 5.43 8.18 -3.29
N GLN A 292 4.62 9.18 -3.66
CA GLN A 292 4.31 9.48 -5.06
C GLN A 292 5.54 10.00 -5.82
N ALA A 293 6.32 10.89 -5.20
CA ALA A 293 7.56 11.41 -5.76
C ALA A 293 8.61 10.31 -5.93
N ALA A 294 8.78 9.43 -4.93
CA ALA A 294 9.66 8.27 -5.00
C ALA A 294 9.24 7.32 -6.12
N THR A 295 7.95 7.01 -6.24
CA THR A 295 7.40 6.17 -7.31
C THR A 295 7.67 6.76 -8.69
N THR A 296 7.50 8.08 -8.87
CA THR A 296 7.80 8.75 -10.14
C THR A 296 9.27 8.61 -10.53
N ARG A 297 10.18 8.76 -9.56
CA ARG A 297 11.62 8.58 -9.78
C ARG A 297 11.98 7.13 -10.12
N ILE A 298 11.39 6.16 -9.42
CA ILE A 298 11.58 4.73 -9.68
C ILE A 298 11.13 4.38 -11.09
N VAL A 299 9.94 4.85 -11.51
CA VAL A 299 9.43 4.61 -12.87
C VAL A 299 10.36 5.21 -13.94
N ALA A 300 10.95 6.38 -13.69
CA ALA A 300 11.95 6.96 -14.58
C ALA A 300 13.23 6.09 -14.66
N GLN A 301 13.71 5.58 -13.53
CA GLN A 301 14.85 4.65 -13.49
C GLN A 301 14.54 3.34 -14.23
N GLN A 302 13.35 2.78 -14.03
CA GLN A 302 12.90 1.59 -14.75
C GLN A 302 12.91 1.80 -16.27
N LYS A 303 12.48 2.97 -16.77
CA LYS A 303 12.57 3.31 -18.20
C LYS A 303 14.02 3.33 -18.69
N ILE A 304 14.94 3.91 -17.92
CA ILE A 304 16.37 3.94 -18.28
C ILE A 304 16.98 2.54 -18.29
N LEU A 305 16.67 1.71 -17.29
CA LEU A 305 17.12 0.33 -17.22
C LEU A 305 16.57 -0.49 -18.40
N ASN A 306 15.29 -0.36 -18.70
CA ASN A 306 14.66 -1.04 -19.82
C ASN A 306 15.27 -0.59 -21.16
N GLN A 307 15.49 0.72 -21.36
CA GLN A 307 16.16 1.22 -22.56
C GLN A 307 17.61 0.70 -22.66
N SER A 308 18.32 0.60 -21.54
CA SER A 308 19.68 0.05 -21.51
C SER A 308 19.71 -1.44 -21.88
N VAL A 309 18.71 -2.20 -21.45
CA VAL A 309 18.51 -3.60 -21.86
C VAL A 309 18.20 -3.68 -23.36
N LEU A 310 17.27 -2.87 -23.86
CA LEU A 310 16.94 -2.82 -25.28
C LEU A 310 18.16 -2.47 -26.12
N ASN A 311 18.93 -1.44 -25.77
CA ASN A 311 20.14 -1.05 -26.51
C ASN A 311 21.20 -2.17 -26.57
N LEU A 312 21.20 -3.12 -25.63
CA LEU A 312 22.08 -4.28 -25.64
C LEU A 312 21.51 -5.42 -26.49
N GLU A 313 20.20 -5.60 -26.50
CA GLU A 313 19.52 -6.73 -27.14
C GLU A 313 18.95 -6.40 -28.52
N GLU A 314 18.90 -5.13 -28.94
CA GLU A 314 18.25 -4.67 -30.17
C GLU A 314 18.98 -5.17 -31.42
N VAL A 315 18.19 -5.59 -32.41
CA VAL A 315 18.65 -5.95 -33.75
C VAL A 315 17.86 -5.14 -34.76
N ASP A 316 18.55 -4.56 -35.74
CA ASP A 316 17.89 -3.88 -36.86
C ASP A 316 17.01 -4.89 -37.65
N PRO A 317 15.67 -4.71 -37.66
CA PRO A 317 14.77 -5.61 -38.35
C PRO A 317 15.03 -5.69 -39.86
N TYR A 318 15.53 -4.61 -40.48
CA TYR A 318 15.86 -4.57 -41.90
C TYR A 318 17.12 -5.35 -42.21
N GLU A 319 18.13 -5.27 -41.33
CA GLU A 319 19.33 -6.10 -41.46
C GLU A 319 18.97 -7.58 -41.28
N ALA A 320 18.15 -7.90 -40.27
CA ALA A 320 17.65 -9.26 -40.04
C ALA A 320 16.83 -9.79 -41.23
N ALA A 321 15.92 -8.98 -41.80
CA ALA A 321 15.15 -9.33 -43.00
C ALA A 321 16.05 -9.54 -44.23
N THR A 322 17.10 -8.74 -44.38
CA THR A 322 18.11 -8.90 -45.44
C THR A 322 18.84 -10.24 -45.27
N ARG A 323 19.18 -10.59 -44.01
CA ARG A 323 19.79 -11.89 -43.66
C ARG A 323 18.86 -13.06 -43.98
N VAL A 324 17.55 -12.96 -43.70
CA VAL A 324 16.54 -13.95 -44.08
C VAL A 324 16.53 -14.18 -45.59
N ASN A 325 16.50 -13.11 -46.38
CA ASN A 325 16.51 -13.23 -47.85
C ASN A 325 17.81 -13.87 -48.37
N ALA A 326 18.96 -13.49 -47.83
CA ALA A 326 20.24 -14.10 -48.18
C ALA A 326 20.26 -15.62 -47.86
N LEU A 327 19.78 -16.01 -46.67
CA LEU A 327 19.71 -17.41 -46.25
C LEU A 327 18.73 -18.23 -47.10
N LYS A 328 17.59 -17.65 -47.48
CA LYS A 328 16.64 -18.27 -48.41
C LYS A 328 17.29 -18.56 -49.76
N THR A 329 17.97 -17.58 -50.35
CA THR A 329 18.71 -17.75 -51.61
C THR A 329 19.79 -18.83 -51.51
N GLN A 330 20.52 -18.90 -50.39
CA GLN A 330 21.52 -19.94 -50.16
C GLN A 330 20.92 -21.34 -50.04
N ILE A 331 19.74 -21.47 -49.41
CA ILE A 331 19.00 -22.74 -49.32
C ILE A 331 18.55 -23.19 -50.71
N GLU A 332 17.95 -22.28 -51.50
CA GLU A 332 17.52 -22.55 -52.88
C GLU A 332 18.70 -22.98 -53.78
N THR A 333 19.83 -22.30 -53.66
CA THR A 333 21.08 -22.64 -54.36
C THR A 333 21.63 -24.01 -53.92
N SER A 334 21.57 -24.33 -52.63
CA SER A 334 22.01 -25.64 -52.13
C SER A 334 21.13 -26.78 -52.66
N TYR A 335 19.82 -26.55 -52.79
CA TYR A 335 18.92 -27.50 -53.43
C TYR A 335 19.21 -27.69 -54.92
N SER A 336 19.43 -26.60 -55.66
CA SER A 336 19.74 -26.69 -57.10
C SER A 336 21.07 -27.42 -57.34
N LEU A 337 22.10 -27.17 -56.53
CA LEU A 337 23.38 -27.90 -56.57
C LEU A 337 23.23 -29.38 -56.19
N THR A 338 22.38 -29.69 -55.21
CA THR A 338 22.09 -31.09 -54.85
C THR A 338 21.46 -31.84 -56.02
N VAL A 339 20.51 -31.21 -56.73
CA VAL A 339 19.90 -31.78 -57.94
C VAL A 339 20.93 -31.97 -59.05
N GLN A 340 21.82 -30.99 -59.26
CA GLN A 340 22.91 -31.11 -60.25
C GLN A 340 23.88 -32.25 -59.93
N LEU A 341 24.29 -32.41 -58.66
CA LEU A 341 25.15 -33.52 -58.22
C LEU A 341 24.47 -34.89 -58.33
N GLN A 342 23.15 -34.97 -58.08
CA GLN A 342 22.37 -36.18 -58.33
C GLN A 342 22.36 -36.56 -59.81
N ASN A 343 22.23 -35.56 -60.70
CA ASN A 343 22.27 -35.74 -62.15
C ASN A 343 23.65 -36.09 -62.72
N MET A 344 24.74 -35.74 -62.01
CA MET A 344 26.12 -36.15 -62.32
C MET A 344 26.50 -37.53 -61.77
N SER A 345 25.61 -38.19 -61.00
CA SER A 345 25.90 -39.54 -60.50
C SER A 345 25.95 -40.54 -61.66
N LEU A 346 26.80 -41.56 -61.49
CA LEU A 346 27.29 -42.53 -62.48
C LEU A 346 26.26 -43.12 -63.45
N LEU A 347 24.96 -43.09 -63.13
CA LEU A 347 23.85 -43.55 -63.98
C LEU A 347 23.70 -42.78 -65.29
N ASN A 348 24.12 -41.50 -65.36
CA ASN A 348 24.14 -40.72 -66.60
C ASN A 348 25.48 -40.77 -67.34
N TYR A 349 26.58 -41.20 -66.69
CA TYR A 349 27.89 -41.33 -67.32
C TYR A 349 28.13 -42.72 -67.96
N LEU A 350 27.36 -43.73 -67.55
CA LEU A 350 27.38 -45.08 -68.13
C LEU A 350 26.27 -45.31 -69.16
N ARG A 351 25.80 -44.26 -69.81
CA ARG A 351 24.91 -44.36 -70.97
C ARG A 351 25.66 -44.19 -72.27
#